data_AF-A0A934BI56-F1
#
_entry.id   AF-A0A934BI56-F1
#
_cell.length_a   1.000
_cell.length_b   1.000
_cell.length_c   1.000
_cell.angle_alpha   90.00
_cell.angle_beta   90.00
_cell.angle_gamma   90.00
#
_symmetry.space_group_name_H-M   'P 1'
#
loop_
_entity.id
_entity.type
_entity.pdbx_description
1 polymer ?
#
loop_
_entity_poly.entity_id
_entity_poly.type
_entity_poly.pdbx_seq_one_letter_code
_entity_poly.pdbx_strand_id
1 'polypeptide(L)' 'FTTKEMGSGLGLAISKRIMDDHNGNILVESKVGEGTTFFVCIPVRKVAVLI' A
#
# COMPACT_ATOMS: atom_id res chain seq x y z
N PHE A 1 -4.08 7.22 -15.03
CA PHE A 1 -3.83 5.80 -15.34
C PHE A 1 -4.83 4.95 -14.58
N THR A 2 -5.85 4.46 -15.25
CA THR A 2 -6.94 3.64 -14.69
C THR A 2 -7.51 2.79 -15.83
N THR A 3 -8.15 1.67 -15.51
CA THR A 3 -8.93 0.88 -16.48
C THR A 3 -10.40 1.27 -16.54
N LYS A 4 -10.85 2.21 -15.67
CA LYS A 4 -12.23 2.73 -15.64
C LYS A 4 -12.36 3.98 -16.50
N GLU A 5 -13.44 4.07 -17.29
CA GLU A 5 -13.73 5.21 -18.20
C GLU A 5 -13.78 6.57 -17.48
N MET A 6 -14.37 6.63 -16.28
CA MET A 6 -14.41 7.84 -15.44
C MET A 6 -13.60 7.69 -14.14
N GLY A 7 -12.42 7.05 -14.21
CA GLY A 7 -11.51 6.97 -13.06
C GLY A 7 -10.40 8.02 -13.13
N SER A 8 -10.08 8.68 -12.02
CA SER A 8 -8.89 9.56 -11.97
C SER A 8 -7.58 8.77 -11.96
N GLY A 9 -7.59 7.53 -11.47
CA GLY A 9 -6.40 6.70 -11.33
C GLY A 9 -5.42 7.17 -10.25
N LEU A 10 -5.84 8.10 -9.38
CA LEU A 10 -4.96 8.70 -8.37
C LEU A 10 -4.86 7.89 -7.07
N GLY A 11 -5.78 6.95 -6.84
CA GLY A 11 -5.92 6.24 -5.57
C GLY A 11 -4.62 5.59 -5.10
N LEU A 12 -4.00 4.73 -5.93
CA LEU A 12 -2.77 4.03 -5.54
C LEU A 12 -1.58 4.98 -5.37
N ALA A 13 -1.51 6.06 -6.15
CA ALA A 13 -0.46 7.07 -6.01
C ALA A 13 -0.58 7.82 -4.67
N ILE A 14 -1.80 8.15 -4.26
CA ILE A 14 -2.08 8.76 -2.95
C ILE A 14 -1.74 7.76 -1.83
N SER A 15 -2.18 6.50 -1.95
CA SER A 15 -1.83 5.45 -0.98
C SER A 15 -0.32 5.27 -0.85
N LYS A 16 0.43 5.25 -1.95
CA LYS A 16 1.89 5.12 -1.91
C LYS A 16 2.53 6.30 -1.18
N ARG A 17 2.09 7.54 -1.46
CA ARG A 17 2.56 8.73 -0.75
C ARG A 17 2.29 8.63 0.76
N ILE A 18 1.07 8.28 1.16
CA ILE A 18 0.73 8.07 2.58
C ILE A 18 1.68 7.07 3.22
N MET A 19 1.96 5.95 2.54
CA MET A 19 2.84 4.92 3.08
C MET A 19 4.29 5.39 3.19
N ASP A 20 4.78 6.13 2.20
CA ASP A 20 6.14 6.70 2.23
C ASP A 20 6.29 7.68 3.41
N ASP A 21 5.27 8.52 3.66
CA ASP A 21 5.22 9.44 4.82
C ASP A 21 5.25 8.71 6.17
N HIS A 22 4.80 7.45 6.21
CA HIS A 22 4.83 6.58 7.40
C HIS A 22 6.06 5.65 7.45
N ASN A 23 7.05 5.86 6.59
CA ASN A 23 8.20 4.96 6.39
C ASN A 23 7.79 3.50 6.13
N GLY A 24 6.58 3.30 5.61
CA GLY A 24 6.04 2.00 5.26
C GLY A 24 6.18 1.70 3.78
N ASN A 25 5.53 0.61 3.35
CA ASN A 25 5.59 0.16 1.97
C ASN A 25 4.27 -0.50 1.53
N ILE A 26 4.05 -0.54 0.22
CA ILE A 26 2.98 -1.29 -0.44
C ILE A 26 3.62 -2.35 -1.32
N LEU A 27 3.28 -3.62 -1.11
CA LEU A 27 3.65 -4.74 -1.98
C LEU A 27 2.42 -5.21 -2.74
N VAL A 28 2.62 -5.80 -3.91
CA VAL A 28 1.53 -6.32 -4.74
C VAL A 28 1.86 -7.72 -5.24
N GLU A 29 0.89 -8.61 -5.11
CA GLU A 29 0.88 -9.92 -5.73
C GLU A 29 -0.34 -10.00 -6.64
N SER A 30 -0.15 -10.35 -7.91
CA SER A 30 -1.24 -10.39 -8.89
C SER A 30 -1.06 -11.57 -9.81
N LYS A 31 -2.16 -12.28 -10.09
CA LYS A 31 -2.20 -13.35 -11.07
C LYS A 31 -3.50 -13.27 -11.87
N VAL A 32 -3.36 -13.29 -13.20
CA VAL A 32 -4.50 -13.21 -14.12
C VAL A 32 -5.47 -14.35 -13.84
N GLY A 33 -6.75 -14.02 -13.67
CA GLY A 33 -7.81 -14.98 -13.35
C GLY A 33 -7.92 -15.35 -11.86
N GLU A 34 -6.96 -14.96 -11.02
CA GLU A 34 -6.97 -15.24 -9.56
C GLU A 34 -7.14 -13.98 -8.70
N GLY A 35 -6.94 -12.81 -9.31
CA GLY A 35 -7.15 -11.52 -8.66
C GLY A 35 -5.83 -10.84 -8.31
N THR A 36 -5.88 -9.92 -7.35
CA THR A 36 -4.75 -9.10 -6.96
C THR A 36 -4.83 -8.78 -5.47
N THR A 37 -3.73 -9.00 -4.77
CA THR A 37 -3.58 -8.74 -3.34
C THR A 37 -2.58 -7.61 -3.14
N PHE A 38 -2.94 -6.62 -2.34
CA PHE A 38 -2.05 -5.55 -1.91
C PHE A 38 -1.73 -5.73 -0.43
N PHE A 39 -0.45 -5.66 -0.09
CA PHE A 39 0.02 -5.72 1.30
C PHE A 39 0.49 -4.33 1.71
N VAL A 40 0.02 -3.86 2.86
CA VAL A 40 0.38 -2.57 3.44
C VAL A 40 1.24 -2.84 4.67
N CYS A 41 2.50 -2.45 4.63
CA CYS A 41 3.48 -2.72 5.67
C CYS A 41 3.87 -1.40 6.35
N ILE A 42 3.61 -1.27 7.66
CA ILE A 42 4.00 -0.09 8.46
C ILE A 42 5.00 -0.53 9.53
N PRO A 43 6.13 0.18 9.72
CA PRO A 43 7.05 -0.11 10.80
C PRO A 43 6.37 0.05 12.16
N VAL A 44 6.47 -0.97 13.01
CA VAL A 44 6.03 -0.86 14.39
C VAL A 44 7.10 -0.17 15.23
N ARG A 45 6.69 0.79 16.06
CA ARG A 45 7.58 1.37 17.05
C ARG A 45 7.93 0.30 18.08
N LYS A 46 9.23 0.03 18.27
CA LYS A 46 9.68 -0.81 19.40
C LYS A 46 9.32 -0.10 20.70
N VAL A 47 8.41 -0.69 21.47
CA VAL A 47 8.21 -0.30 22.87
C VAL A 47 9.27 -1.03 23.68
N ALA A 48 10.20 -0.30 24.28
CA ALA A 48 11.13 -0.88 25.22
C ALA A 48 10.34 -1.29 26.47
N VAL A 49 10.37 -2.58 26.82
CA VAL A 49 9.93 -3.03 28.14
C VAL A 49 11.10 -2.78 29.08
N LEU A 50 10.96 -1.81 29.98
CA LEU A 50 11.88 -1.63 31.09
C LEU A 50 11.60 -2.76 32.11
N ILE A 51 12.58 -3.63 32.29
CA ILE A 51 12.69 -4.58 33.40
C ILE A 51 13.55 -3.98 34.50
#